data_AF-A0A7V8NJ09-F1
#
_entry.id   AF-A0A7V8NJ09-F1
#
_cell.length_a   1.000
_cell.length_b   1.000
_cell.length_c   1.000
_cell.angle_alpha   90.00
_cell.angle_beta   90.00
_cell.angle_gamma   90.00
#
_symmetry.space_group_name_H-M   'P 1'
#
loop_
_entity.id
_entity.type
_entity.pdbx_description
1 polymer ?
#
loop_
_entity_poly.entity_id
_entity_poly.type
_entity_poly.pdbx_seq_one_letter_code
_entity_poly.pdbx_strand_id
1 'polypeptide(L)'
;MDHGDDFHSWLNGDPAGQAVRRSEEEWALIAGYVRHAVNKVGPALPLCLPGEPQECGRSAQQHVLVWGAVLKAAAQHLIEEAAPAPANAAFASGPLYQRHLAELPAQPQGHRG
;
A
#
# COMPACT_ATOMS: atom_id res chain seq x y z
N MET A 1 -22.07 9.26 -14.64
CA MET A 1 -20.66 8.88 -14.43
C MET A 1 -20.31 9.41 -13.06
N ASP A 2 -20.20 8.50 -12.10
CA ASP A 2 -19.81 8.78 -10.72
C ASP A 2 -18.28 8.73 -10.69
N HIS A 3 -17.65 9.86 -10.34
CA HIS A 3 -16.22 10.09 -10.49
C HIS A 3 -15.44 9.94 -9.18
N GLY A 4 -15.96 9.14 -8.23
CA GLY A 4 -15.30 8.93 -6.94
C GLY A 4 -15.90 9.76 -5.81
N ASP A 5 -17.19 10.04 -5.88
CA ASP A 5 -17.94 10.74 -4.83
C ASP A 5 -17.93 9.90 -3.53
N ASP A 6 -17.81 8.57 -3.67
CA ASP A 6 -17.61 7.62 -2.59
C ASP A 6 -16.24 7.71 -1.91
N PHE A 7 -15.22 8.29 -2.57
CA PHE A 7 -13.92 8.52 -1.94
C PHE A 7 -14.02 9.59 -0.85
N HIS A 8 -14.90 10.58 -1.06
CA HIS A 8 -15.22 11.58 -0.04
C HIS A 8 -16.04 10.97 1.10
N SER A 9 -16.90 9.99 0.84
CA SER A 9 -17.61 9.23 1.89
C SER A 9 -16.63 8.46 2.79
N TRP A 10 -15.60 7.83 2.21
CA TRP A 10 -14.53 7.17 2.98
C TRP A 10 -13.66 8.17 3.78
N LEU A 11 -13.33 9.33 3.21
CA LEU A 11 -12.57 10.39 3.89
C LEU A 11 -13.38 11.12 4.99
N ASN A 12 -14.70 11.25 4.82
CA ASN A 12 -15.57 12.03 5.70
C ASN A 12 -16.40 11.16 6.67
N GLY A 13 -16.40 9.83 6.48
CA GLY A 13 -17.16 8.86 7.26
C GLY A 13 -16.37 8.24 8.41
N ASP A 14 -15.05 8.32 8.40
CA ASP A 14 -14.26 8.14 9.61
C ASP A 14 -14.39 9.41 10.46
N PRO A 15 -14.58 9.32 11.78
CA PRO A 15 -14.50 10.50 12.61
C PRO A 15 -13.14 11.14 12.30
N ALA A 16 -13.11 12.46 12.14
CA ALA A 16 -11.88 13.25 12.29
C ALA A 16 -11.35 13.13 13.74
N GLY A 17 -11.20 11.90 14.23
CA GLY A 17 -11.18 11.48 15.62
C GLY A 17 -9.82 10.89 15.91
N GLN A 18 -8.99 11.70 16.56
CA GLN A 18 -7.62 11.41 16.96
C GLN A 18 -6.65 11.15 15.80
N ALA A 19 -5.69 12.07 15.63
CA ALA A 19 -4.48 11.78 14.90
C ALA A 19 -3.92 10.44 15.39
N VAL A 20 -3.71 9.50 14.45
CA VAL A 20 -3.25 8.15 14.79
C VAL A 20 -1.92 8.27 15.53
N ARG A 21 -1.95 8.03 16.84
CA ARG A 21 -0.75 8.05 17.67
C ARG A 21 -0.08 6.70 17.55
N ARG A 22 1.02 6.65 16.80
CA ARG A 22 1.91 5.49 16.75
C ARG A 22 3.29 5.86 17.28
N SER A 23 3.97 4.90 17.89
CA SER A 23 5.38 5.04 18.26
C SER A 23 6.26 5.06 17.01
N GLU A 24 7.50 5.53 17.13
CA GLU A 24 8.48 5.45 16.04
C GLU A 24 8.76 4.00 15.61
N GLU A 25 8.70 3.03 16.54
CA GLU A 25 8.89 1.60 16.25
C GLU A 25 7.75 1.05 15.40
N GLU A 26 6.51 1.41 15.72
CA GLU A 26 5.34 1.04 14.92
C GLU A 26 5.41 1.67 13.53
N TRP A 27 5.81 2.95 13.44
CA TRP A 27 6.05 3.60 12.16
C TRP A 27 7.17 2.93 11.37
N ALA A 28 8.25 2.49 12.02
CA ALA A 28 9.37 1.82 11.36
C ALA A 28 8.94 0.48 10.75
N LEU A 29 8.09 -0.27 11.47
CA LEU A 29 7.49 -1.50 10.96
C LEU A 29 6.66 -1.23 9.69
N ILE A 30 5.78 -0.23 9.74
CA ILE A 30 4.95 0.16 8.59
C ILE A 30 5.84 0.61 7.42
N ALA A 31 6.86 1.43 7.69
CA ALA A 31 7.81 1.89 6.68
C ALA A 31 8.50 0.69 6.00
N GLY A 32 8.91 -0.31 6.79
CA GLY A 32 9.47 -1.56 6.27
C GLY A 32 8.53 -2.29 5.31
N TYR A 33 7.24 -2.43 5.66
CA TYR A 33 6.24 -3.05 4.79
C TYR A 33 5.99 -2.25 3.51
N VAL A 34 5.82 -0.93 3.62
CA VAL A 34 5.59 -0.07 2.45
C VAL A 34 6.79 -0.13 1.51
N ARG A 35 8.02 -0.09 2.02
CA ARG A 35 9.23 -0.28 1.22
C ARG A 35 9.24 -1.63 0.51
N HIS A 36 8.88 -2.71 1.21
CA HIS A 36 8.81 -4.03 0.60
C HIS A 36 7.80 -4.06 -0.55
N ALA A 37 6.63 -3.45 -0.35
CA ALA A 37 5.61 -3.32 -1.38
C ALA A 37 6.11 -2.53 -2.59
N VAL A 38 6.76 -1.37 -2.39
CA VAL A 38 7.33 -0.59 -3.50
C VAL A 38 8.33 -1.41 -4.30
N ASN A 39 9.23 -2.13 -3.63
CA ASN A 39 10.22 -2.98 -4.30
C ASN A 39 9.61 -4.16 -5.08
N LYS A 40 8.33 -4.49 -4.86
CA LYS A 40 7.61 -5.53 -5.63
C LYS A 40 6.97 -4.98 -6.90
N VAL A 41 6.51 -3.73 -6.89
CA VAL A 41 5.70 -3.16 -7.98
C VAL A 41 6.39 -2.02 -8.72
N GLY A 42 7.58 -1.62 -8.27
CA GLY A 42 8.32 -0.49 -8.83
C GLY A 42 9.82 -0.73 -8.81
N PRO A 43 10.60 0.29 -9.22
CA PRO A 43 12.04 0.23 -9.15
C PRO A 43 12.51 0.03 -7.71
N ALA A 44 13.60 -0.71 -7.53
CA ALA A 44 14.18 -0.94 -6.22
C ALA A 44 14.56 0.41 -5.58
N LEU A 45 13.94 0.70 -4.44
CA LEU A 45 14.29 1.87 -3.64
C LEU A 45 15.58 1.60 -2.86
N PRO A 46 16.42 2.63 -2.66
CA PRO A 46 17.57 2.51 -1.79
C PRO A 46 17.10 2.05 -0.41
N LEU A 47 17.80 1.03 0.08
CA LEU A 47 17.62 0.52 1.43
C LEU A 47 18.19 1.59 2.36
N CYS A 48 17.33 2.41 2.94
CA CYS A 48 17.72 3.02 4.19
C CYS A 48 17.83 1.86 5.21
N LEU A 49 19.06 1.47 5.56
CA LEU A 49 19.44 0.20 6.22
C LEU A 49 20.44 0.49 7.37
N PRO A 50 20.99 -0.55 8.03
CA PRO A 50 20.86 -0.77 9.47
C PRO A 50 21.51 0.32 10.36
N GLY A 51 20.77 0.80 11.36
CA GLY A 51 21.13 2.01 12.12
C GLY A 51 20.17 3.18 11.87
N GLU A 52 19.16 2.96 11.03
CA GLU A 52 18.10 3.92 10.77
C GLU A 52 16.86 3.73 11.65
N PRO A 53 16.21 4.84 12.06
CA PRO A 53 16.21 6.17 11.44
C PRO A 53 17.43 7.09 11.71
N GLN A 54 18.39 6.70 12.55
CA GLN A 54 19.47 7.58 12.99
C GLN A 54 20.47 8.00 11.89
N GLU A 55 20.71 7.22 10.82
CA GLU A 55 21.67 7.58 9.76
C GLU A 55 21.14 8.55 8.69
N CYS A 56 19.85 8.49 8.34
CA CYS A 56 19.25 9.44 7.37
C CYS A 56 18.66 10.70 8.04
N GLY A 57 18.53 10.69 9.36
CA GLY A 57 17.99 11.81 10.16
C GLY A 57 16.50 12.08 9.98
N ARG A 58 15.74 11.19 9.31
CA ARG A 58 14.29 11.32 9.07
C ARG A 58 13.51 10.39 9.97
N SER A 59 12.31 10.79 10.40
CA SER A 59 11.45 9.91 11.20
C SER A 59 10.90 8.76 10.38
N ALA A 60 10.53 7.67 11.03
CA ALA A 60 9.92 6.54 10.33
C ALA A 60 8.58 6.92 9.68
N GLN A 61 7.84 7.88 10.28
CA GLN A 61 6.63 8.44 9.68
C GLN A 61 6.91 9.12 8.33
N GLN A 62 8.01 9.87 8.21
CA GLN A 62 8.40 10.50 6.93
C GLN A 62 8.71 9.45 5.86
N HIS A 63 9.32 8.32 6.24
CA HIS A 63 9.53 7.20 5.32
C HIS A 63 8.22 6.58 4.83
N VAL A 64 7.25 6.36 5.72
CA VAL A 64 5.91 5.88 5.31
C VAL A 64 5.27 6.82 4.29
N LEU A 65 5.34 8.13 4.50
CA LEU A 65 4.74 9.10 3.58
C LEU A 65 5.41 9.07 2.21
N VAL A 66 6.75 9.12 2.17
CA VAL A 66 7.52 9.12 0.91
C VAL A 66 7.32 7.82 0.15
N TRP A 67 7.50 6.68 0.80
CA TRP A 67 7.34 5.38 0.14
C TRP A 67 5.89 5.08 -0.21
N GLY A 68 4.93 5.56 0.57
CA GLY A 68 3.51 5.45 0.26
C GLY A 68 3.14 6.22 -1.02
N ALA A 69 3.70 7.42 -1.21
CA ALA A 69 3.51 8.17 -2.43
C ALA A 69 4.10 7.45 -3.65
N VAL A 70 5.30 6.89 -3.51
CA VAL A 70 5.95 6.09 -4.58
C VAL A 70 5.12 4.84 -4.89
N LEU A 71 4.66 4.12 -3.87
CA LEU A 71 3.83 2.92 -4.04
C LEU A 71 2.55 3.24 -4.82
N LYS A 72 1.87 4.31 -4.44
CA LYS A 72 0.65 4.76 -5.12
C LYS A 72 0.92 5.10 -6.59
N ALA A 73 1.98 5.85 -6.88
CA ALA A 73 2.32 6.23 -8.24
C ALA A 73 2.67 5.01 -9.10
N ALA A 74 3.49 4.09 -8.58
CA ALA A 74 3.87 2.88 -9.29
C ALA A 74 2.65 1.97 -9.56
N ALA A 75 1.78 1.76 -8.56
CA ALA A 75 0.57 0.98 -8.72
C ALA A 75 -0.39 1.61 -9.75
N GLN A 76 -0.58 2.92 -9.70
CA GLN A 76 -1.43 3.63 -10.66
C GLN A 76 -0.91 3.48 -12.09
N HIS A 77 0.39 3.67 -12.29
CA HIS A 77 1.02 3.49 -13.59
C HIS A 77 0.81 2.07 -14.15
N LEU A 78 1.03 1.03 -13.32
CA LEU A 78 0.78 -0.36 -13.71
C LEU A 78 -0.68 -0.62 -14.08
N ILE A 79 -1.62 -0.03 -13.33
CA ILE A 79 -3.06 -0.16 -13.63
C ILE A 79 -3.37 0.49 -14.98
N GLU A 80 -2.86 1.69 -15.23
CA GLU A 80 -3.08 2.41 -16.50
C GLU A 80 -2.48 1.66 -17.70
N GLU A 81 -1.30 1.05 -17.54
CA GLU A 81 -0.69 0.22 -18.59
C GLU A 81 -1.44 -1.10 -18.82
N ALA A 82 -1.82 -1.80 -17.76
CA ALA A 82 -2.46 -3.12 -17.85
C ALA A 82 -3.97 -3.04 -18.18
N ALA A 83 -4.62 -1.95 -17.82
CA ALA A 83 -6.05 -1.72 -18.03
C ALA A 83 -6.28 -0.40 -18.78
N PRO A 84 -6.00 -0.36 -20.10
CA PRO A 84 -6.06 0.87 -20.91
C PRO A 84 -7.47 1.47 -21.05
N ALA A 85 -8.50 0.75 -20.61
CA ALA A 85 -9.88 1.23 -20.57
C ALA A 85 -10.46 1.09 -19.15
N PRO A 86 -11.31 2.02 -18.68
CA PRO A 86 -11.94 1.95 -17.36
C PRO A 86 -12.70 0.64 -17.09
N ALA A 87 -13.29 0.04 -18.13
CA ALA A 87 -13.98 -1.24 -18.03
C ALA A 87 -13.05 -2.40 -17.64
N ASN A 88 -11.80 -2.38 -18.13
CA ASN A 88 -10.81 -3.41 -17.81
C ASN A 88 -10.37 -3.29 -16.34
N ALA A 89 -10.16 -2.06 -15.88
CA ALA A 89 -9.79 -1.78 -14.49
C ALA A 89 -10.92 -2.20 -13.52
N ALA A 90 -12.17 -1.86 -13.84
CA ALA A 90 -13.33 -2.25 -13.05
C ALA A 90 -13.57 -3.77 -13.01
N PHE A 91 -13.36 -4.46 -14.14
CA PHE A 91 -13.44 -5.92 -14.18
C PHE A 91 -12.34 -6.60 -13.36
N ALA A 92 -11.10 -6.08 -13.44
CA ALA A 92 -9.96 -6.62 -12.70
C ALA A 92 -10.07 -6.39 -11.19
N SER A 93 -10.45 -5.18 -10.76
CA SER A 93 -10.53 -4.80 -9.34
C SER A 93 -11.78 -5.31 -8.62
N GLY A 94 -12.84 -5.66 -9.37
CA GLY A 94 -14.06 -6.23 -8.81
C GLY A 94 -14.14 -7.75 -9.05
N PRO A 95 -14.80 -8.20 -10.13
CA PRO A 95 -15.07 -9.61 -10.39
C PRO A 95 -13.85 -10.54 -10.30
N LEU A 96 -12.73 -10.16 -10.94
CA LEU A 96 -11.54 -11.00 -10.98
C LEU A 96 -10.86 -11.09 -9.61
N TYR A 97 -10.76 -9.96 -8.89
CA TYR A 97 -10.21 -9.93 -7.54
C TYR A 97 -11.07 -10.75 -6.55
N GLN A 98 -12.40 -10.62 -6.60
CA GLN A 98 -13.31 -11.42 -5.77
C GLN A 98 -13.17 -12.92 -6.03
N ARG A 99 -13.02 -13.31 -7.31
CA ARG A 99 -12.72 -14.69 -7.67
C ARG A 99 -11.40 -15.17 -7.08
N HIS A 100 -10.35 -14.34 -7.17
CA HIS A 100 -9.05 -14.68 -6.58
C HIS A 100 -9.14 -14.84 -5.06
N LEU A 101 -9.86 -13.96 -4.36
CA LEU A 101 -10.12 -14.09 -2.92
C LEU A 101 -10.88 -15.36 -2.56
N ALA A 102 -11.86 -15.75 -3.38
CA ALA A 102 -12.61 -16.99 -3.21
C ALA A 102 -11.77 -18.25 -3.48
N GLU A 103 -10.69 -18.14 -4.25
CA GLU A 103 -9.73 -19.22 -4.56
C GLU A 103 -8.58 -19.31 -3.53
N LEU A 104 -8.40 -18.32 -2.66
CA LEU A 104 -7.41 -18.33 -1.58
C LEU A 104 -7.67 -19.28 -0.38
N PRO A 105 -8.84 -19.91 -0.15
CA PRO A 105 -8.97 -20.86 0.96
C PRO A 105 -8.45 -22.25 0.55
N ALA A 106 -7.14 -22.46 0.71
CA ALA A 106 -6.47 -23.72 1.09
C ALA A 106 -4.94 -23.68 0.93
N GLN A 107 -4.26 -22.59 1.31
CA GLN A 107 -2.81 -22.65 1.48
C GLN A 107 -2.50 -22.92 2.97
N PRO A 108 -2.21 -24.17 3.37
CA PRO A 108 -1.83 -24.46 4.74
C PRO A 108 -0.60 -23.63 5.09
N GLN A 109 -0.68 -22.94 6.22
CA GLN A 109 0.47 -22.37 6.88
C GLN A 109 1.49 -23.50 7.05
N GLY A 110 2.62 -23.38 6.35
CA GLY A 110 3.72 -24.32 6.42
C GLY A 110 4.15 -24.52 7.86
N HIS A 111 4.05 -25.77 8.30
CA HIS A 111 4.55 -26.30 9.56
C HIS A 111 6.01 -25.89 9.77
N ARG A 112 6.30 -25.03 10.74
CA ARG A 112 7.64 -24.90 11.33
C ARG A 112 7.72 -25.87 12.51
N GLY A 113 8.31 -27.03 12.25
CA GLY A 113 9.01 -27.80 13.28
C GLY A 113 10.39 -27.23 13.54
#